data_AF-A0A3M1SVD7-F1
#
_entry.id   AF-A0A3M1SVD7-F1
#
_cell.length_a   1.000
_cell.length_b   1.000
_cell.length_c   1.000
_cell.angle_alpha   90.00
_cell.angle_beta   90.00
_cell.angle_gamma   90.00
#
_symmetry.space_group_name_H-M   'P 1'
#
loop_
_entity.id
_entity.type
_entity.pdbx_description
1 polymer ?
#
loop_
_entity_poly.entity_id
_entity_poly.type
_entity_poly.pdbx_seq_one_letter_code
_entity_poly.pdbx_strand_id
1 'polypeptide(L)'
;MRAPAGEAAHGDPPQRSIVGPKEVALDDALRAFCFAEKKGFVVPAEFLGPEGLAPGFAALLRAERGLSAEWVAAFDAAFALAWRRQEELFRRAPGHWFPPRCNNVVVWTEADAAHPYLRPLSRSGWAFYADDFEPARSSRELAAFLFVQAERLNAVGEVGRSLLANLSYFLAEGVDLADFRAGAARSRRPDAPLYRALAEALDWIPRLGHVALRPLSAGEPAEPLGRHAESGLLV
;
A
#
# COMPACT_ATOMS: atom_id res chain seq x y z
N MET A 1 -34.93 -40.15 -2.00
CA MET A 1 -35.01 -38.90 -2.78
C MET A 1 -34.58 -37.74 -1.89
N ARG A 2 -33.33 -37.27 -2.03
CA ARG A 2 -32.83 -36.02 -1.42
C ARG A 2 -32.35 -35.13 -2.55
N ALA A 3 -32.82 -33.89 -2.58
CA ALA A 3 -32.44 -32.88 -3.57
C ALA A 3 -31.02 -32.35 -3.29
N PRO A 4 -30.24 -31.94 -4.32
CA PRO A 4 -28.93 -31.36 -4.11
C PRO A 4 -29.03 -29.86 -3.74
N ALA A 5 -28.17 -29.45 -2.81
CA ALA A 5 -28.01 -28.07 -2.38
C ALA A 5 -27.32 -27.24 -3.48
N GLY A 6 -27.87 -26.05 -3.74
CA GLY A 6 -27.37 -25.11 -4.74
C GLY A 6 -26.03 -24.48 -4.34
N GLU A 7 -25.10 -24.49 -5.29
CA GLU A 7 -23.86 -23.72 -5.29
C GLU A 7 -24.18 -22.21 -5.30
N ALA A 8 -23.79 -21.51 -4.23
CA ALA A 8 -23.81 -20.05 -4.21
C ALA A 8 -22.57 -19.54 -4.94
N ALA A 9 -22.77 -19.03 -6.15
CA ALA A 9 -21.75 -18.33 -6.93
C ALA A 9 -21.17 -17.16 -6.11
N HIS A 10 -19.90 -17.25 -5.74
CA HIS A 10 -19.10 -16.12 -5.30
C HIS A 10 -18.89 -15.19 -6.51
N GLY A 11 -19.76 -14.19 -6.64
CA GLY A 11 -19.55 -13.09 -7.57
C GLY A 11 -18.34 -12.27 -7.13
N ASP A 12 -17.36 -12.12 -8.02
CA ASP A 12 -16.24 -11.20 -7.81
C ASP A 12 -16.78 -9.78 -7.50
N PRO A 13 -16.23 -9.08 -6.49
CA PRO A 13 -16.61 -7.71 -6.25
C PRO A 13 -16.26 -6.84 -7.46
N PRO A 14 -17.10 -5.87 -7.83
CA PRO A 14 -16.89 -5.06 -9.01
C PRO A 14 -15.56 -4.30 -8.91
N GLN A 15 -14.67 -4.56 -9.88
CA GLN A 15 -13.46 -3.79 -10.09
C GLN A 15 -13.85 -2.34 -10.38
N ARG A 16 -13.56 -1.42 -9.46
CA ARG A 16 -13.69 0.02 -9.72
C ARG A 16 -12.67 0.39 -10.80
N SER A 17 -13.19 0.86 -11.93
CA SER A 17 -12.42 1.39 -13.07
C SER A 17 -11.33 2.36 -12.60
N ILE A 18 -10.13 2.22 -13.18
CA ILE A 18 -9.00 3.13 -13.02
C ILE A 18 -9.38 4.45 -13.71
N VAL A 19 -10.03 5.33 -12.98
CA VAL A 19 -10.24 6.71 -13.43
C VAL A 19 -9.11 7.53 -12.80
N GLY A 20 -8.34 8.23 -13.64
CA GLY A 20 -7.36 9.20 -13.17
C GLY A 20 -8.00 10.24 -12.23
N PRO A 21 -7.19 11.07 -11.55
CA PRO A 21 -7.71 11.99 -10.55
C PRO A 21 -8.77 12.85 -11.21
N LYS A 22 -10.02 12.71 -10.77
CA LYS A 22 -11.11 13.54 -11.27
C LYS A 22 -10.93 14.92 -10.64
N GLU A 23 -11.11 15.99 -11.42
CA GLU A 23 -11.43 17.29 -10.86
C GLU A 23 -12.84 17.21 -10.23
N VAL A 24 -12.92 16.55 -9.07
CA VAL A 24 -14.12 16.57 -8.24
C VAL A 24 -14.14 17.93 -7.57
N ALA A 25 -15.17 18.73 -7.86
CA ALA A 25 -15.40 19.96 -7.13
C ALA A 25 -15.57 19.62 -5.64
N LEU A 26 -14.68 20.16 -4.81
CA LEU A 26 -14.71 19.93 -3.38
C LEU A 26 -15.78 20.83 -2.76
N ASP A 27 -16.93 20.27 -2.41
CA ASP A 27 -17.96 20.99 -1.68
C ASP A 27 -17.64 21.11 -0.17
N ASP A 28 -18.39 21.96 0.52
CA ASP A 28 -18.18 22.24 1.95
C ASP A 28 -18.39 21.00 2.82
N ALA A 29 -19.28 20.10 2.41
CA ALA A 29 -19.58 18.88 3.16
C ALA A 29 -18.38 17.90 3.09
N LEU A 30 -17.80 17.71 1.91
CA LEU A 30 -16.62 16.89 1.71
C LEU A 30 -15.40 17.48 2.42
N ARG A 31 -15.24 18.80 2.39
CA ARG A 31 -14.19 19.49 3.16
C ARG A 31 -14.36 19.23 4.66
N ALA A 32 -15.56 19.42 5.19
CA ALA A 32 -15.85 19.19 6.60
C ALA A 32 -15.57 17.73 6.99
N PHE A 33 -15.95 16.76 6.15
CA PHE A 33 -15.63 15.35 6.38
C PHE A 33 -14.12 15.09 6.40
N CYS A 34 -13.37 15.60 5.42
CA CYS A 34 -11.92 15.36 5.31
C CYS A 34 -11.13 15.89 6.52
N PHE A 35 -11.63 16.95 7.15
CA PHE A 35 -10.93 17.69 8.19
C PHE A 35 -11.64 17.70 9.55
N ALA A 36 -12.66 16.86 9.75
CA ALA A 36 -13.43 16.79 10.98
C ALA A 36 -12.60 16.42 12.21
N GLU A 37 -11.61 15.52 12.03
CA GLU A 37 -10.71 15.09 13.09
C GLU A 37 -9.56 16.10 13.25
N LYS A 38 -9.26 16.50 14.49
CA LYS A 38 -8.20 17.49 14.78
C LYS A 38 -6.82 16.88 14.61
N LYS A 39 -6.65 15.62 15.00
CA LYS A 39 -5.36 14.91 14.97
C LYS A 39 -5.10 14.15 13.67
N GLY A 40 -5.92 14.38 12.65
CA GLY A 40 -5.77 13.70 11.38
C GLY A 40 -6.58 14.35 10.27
N PHE A 41 -6.54 13.71 9.11
CA PHE A 41 -7.35 14.07 7.97
C PHE A 41 -7.54 12.87 7.05
N VAL A 42 -8.52 12.98 6.16
CA VAL A 42 -8.78 11.99 5.11
C VAL A 42 -8.44 12.59 3.76
N VAL A 43 -7.69 11.85 2.95
CA VAL A 43 -7.58 12.03 1.50
C VAL A 43 -8.56 11.04 0.86
N PRO A 44 -9.67 11.52 0.26
CA PRO A 44 -10.59 10.66 -0.46
C PRO A 44 -9.92 10.01 -1.67
N ALA A 45 -10.31 8.77 -1.97
CA ALA A 45 -9.76 8.01 -3.09
C ALA A 45 -9.93 8.73 -4.45
N GLU A 46 -10.96 9.55 -4.58
CA GLU A 46 -11.29 10.33 -5.79
C GLU A 46 -10.25 11.43 -6.10
N PHE A 47 -9.48 11.86 -5.10
CA PHE A 47 -8.40 12.84 -5.24
C PHE A 47 -7.03 12.17 -5.37
N LEU A 48 -6.98 10.86 -5.59
CA LEU A 48 -5.77 10.11 -5.83
C LEU A 48 -5.77 9.57 -7.25
N GLY A 49 -4.59 9.59 -7.86
CA GLY A 49 -4.31 8.95 -9.14
C GLY A 49 -2.93 8.31 -9.15
N PRO A 50 -2.52 7.68 -10.26
CA PRO A 50 -1.23 6.98 -10.37
C PRO A 50 -0.01 7.83 -9.99
N GLU A 51 -0.09 9.15 -10.17
CA GLU A 51 0.99 10.10 -9.85
C GLU A 51 0.86 10.75 -8.46
N GLY A 52 -0.17 10.41 -7.68
CA GLY A 52 -0.41 10.98 -6.35
C GLY A 52 -1.67 11.84 -6.25
N LEU A 53 -1.60 12.91 -5.47
CA LEU A 53 -2.70 13.80 -5.14
C LEU A 53 -3.13 14.66 -6.32
N ALA A 54 -4.44 14.90 -6.42
CA ALA A 54 -4.99 15.95 -7.27
C ALA A 54 -4.44 17.32 -6.81
N PRO A 55 -3.98 18.19 -7.73
CA PRO A 55 -3.35 19.47 -7.37
C PRO A 55 -4.22 20.37 -6.46
N GLY A 56 -5.52 20.42 -6.71
CA GLY A 56 -6.47 21.17 -5.88
C GLY A 56 -6.55 20.66 -4.44
N PHE A 57 -6.50 19.34 -4.25
CA PHE A 57 -6.52 18.74 -2.92
C PHE A 57 -5.18 18.90 -2.20
N ALA A 58 -4.05 18.82 -2.94
CA ALA A 58 -2.74 19.13 -2.40
C ALA A 58 -2.66 20.59 -1.87
N ALA A 59 -3.19 21.56 -2.62
CA ALA A 59 -3.28 22.95 -2.16
C ALA A 59 -4.15 23.08 -0.90
N LEU A 60 -5.26 22.34 -0.84
CA LEU A 60 -6.15 22.32 0.32
C LEU A 60 -5.48 21.74 1.57
N LEU A 61 -4.75 20.62 1.46
CA LEU A 61 -4.00 20.03 2.58
C LEU A 61 -3.00 21.03 3.17
N ARG A 62 -2.30 21.79 2.31
CA ARG A 62 -1.37 22.83 2.75
C ARG A 62 -2.09 23.95 3.50
N ALA A 63 -3.26 24.37 3.03
CA ALA A 63 -4.05 25.43 3.66
C ALA A 63 -4.67 24.98 5.00
N GLU A 64 -5.20 23.76 5.07
CA GLU A 64 -5.99 23.25 6.20
C GLU A 64 -5.18 22.56 7.30
N ARG A 65 -4.02 22.03 6.94
CA ARG A 65 -3.16 21.25 7.85
C ARG A 65 -1.74 21.79 7.94
N GLY A 66 -1.42 22.85 7.21
CA GLY A 66 -0.08 23.46 7.24
C GLY A 66 1.03 22.54 6.74
N LEU A 67 0.69 21.51 5.94
CA LEU A 67 1.67 20.60 5.38
C LEU A 67 2.61 21.33 4.42
N SER A 68 3.88 20.95 4.40
CA SER A 68 4.86 21.54 3.50
C SER A 68 4.67 21.04 2.07
N ALA A 69 5.20 21.78 1.09
CA ALA A 69 5.24 21.31 -0.29
C ALA A 69 6.13 20.07 -0.45
N GLU A 70 7.17 19.94 0.38
CA GLU A 70 8.06 18.79 0.42
C GLU A 70 7.33 17.53 0.91
N TRP A 71 6.45 17.67 1.90
CA TRP A 71 5.60 16.58 2.38
C TRP A 71 4.69 16.06 1.26
N VAL A 72 4.02 16.97 0.54
CA VAL A 72 3.15 16.62 -0.59
C VAL A 72 3.95 15.91 -1.68
N ALA A 73 5.12 16.44 -2.04
CA ALA A 73 5.98 15.82 -3.04
C ALA A 73 6.48 14.43 -2.61
N ALA A 74 6.78 14.24 -1.32
CA ALA A 74 7.17 12.95 -0.77
C ALA A 74 6.00 11.95 -0.80
N PHE A 75 4.79 12.38 -0.46
CA PHE A 75 3.57 11.59 -0.59
C PHE A 75 3.37 11.12 -2.04
N ASP A 76 3.37 12.06 -3.00
CA ASP A 76 3.15 11.76 -4.42
C ASP A 76 4.23 10.81 -4.96
N ALA A 77 5.50 11.08 -4.64
CA ALA A 77 6.61 10.26 -5.09
C ALA A 77 6.58 8.82 -4.53
N ALA A 78 6.11 8.65 -3.30
CA ALA A 78 5.94 7.35 -2.66
C ALA A 78 4.71 6.61 -3.20
N PHE A 79 3.58 7.29 -3.36
CA PHE A 79 2.35 6.72 -3.92
C PHE A 79 2.60 6.24 -5.36
N ALA A 80 3.20 7.07 -6.20
CA ALA A 80 3.52 6.72 -7.59
C ALA A 80 4.53 5.56 -7.67
N LEU A 81 5.48 5.48 -6.72
CA LEU A 81 6.38 4.33 -6.63
C LEU A 81 5.61 3.05 -6.25
N ALA A 82 4.77 3.11 -5.22
CA ALA A 82 3.93 1.98 -4.81
C ALA A 82 3.04 1.49 -5.95
N TRP A 83 2.42 2.42 -6.69
CA TRP A 83 1.60 2.12 -7.86
C TRP A 83 2.37 1.31 -8.91
N ARG A 84 3.51 1.83 -9.38
CA ARG A 84 4.35 1.15 -10.38
C ARG A 84 4.84 -0.22 -9.90
N ARG A 85 5.21 -0.34 -8.62
CA ARG A 85 5.63 -1.60 -8.00
C ARG A 85 4.50 -2.62 -7.99
N GLN A 86 3.31 -2.21 -7.60
CA GLN A 86 2.13 -3.08 -7.62
C GLN A 86 1.77 -3.51 -9.04
N GLU A 87 1.81 -2.61 -10.03
CA GLU A 87 1.60 -2.98 -11.44
C GLU A 87 2.60 -4.02 -11.94
N GLU A 88 3.89 -3.82 -11.62
CA GLU A 88 4.95 -4.75 -11.98
C GLU A 88 4.75 -6.13 -11.38
N LEU A 89 4.52 -6.18 -10.07
CA LEU A 89 4.37 -7.42 -9.32
C LEU A 89 3.06 -8.13 -9.67
N PHE A 90 1.97 -7.38 -9.91
CA PHE A 90 0.71 -7.94 -10.40
C PHE A 90 0.87 -8.57 -11.78
N ARG A 91 1.58 -7.90 -12.70
CA ARG A 91 1.86 -8.45 -14.04
C ARG A 91 2.67 -9.74 -13.97
N ARG A 92 3.66 -9.83 -13.06
CA ARG A 92 4.53 -11.00 -12.89
C ARG A 92 3.84 -12.15 -12.14
N ALA A 93 3.01 -11.84 -11.15
CA ALA A 93 2.38 -12.84 -10.28
C ALA A 93 0.94 -12.43 -9.89
N PRO A 94 -0.02 -12.45 -10.82
CA PRO A 94 -1.38 -11.94 -10.59
C PRO A 94 -2.19 -12.73 -9.56
N GLY A 95 -1.78 -13.95 -9.23
CA GLY A 95 -2.38 -14.75 -8.13
C GLY A 95 -1.87 -14.40 -6.73
N HIS A 96 -0.78 -13.64 -6.63
CA HIS A 96 -0.15 -13.26 -5.35
C HIS A 96 -0.22 -11.74 -5.09
N TRP A 97 -0.34 -10.96 -6.16
CA TRP A 97 -0.44 -9.50 -6.12
C TRP A 97 -1.82 -9.05 -6.57
N PHE A 98 -2.20 -7.86 -6.13
CA PHE A 98 -3.43 -7.19 -6.56
C PHE A 98 -3.08 -6.06 -7.53
N PRO A 99 -3.98 -5.71 -8.46
CA PRO A 99 -3.79 -4.53 -9.28
C PRO A 99 -3.75 -3.27 -8.39
N PRO A 100 -3.01 -2.23 -8.78
CA PRO A 100 -3.03 -0.98 -8.04
C PRO A 100 -4.45 -0.39 -8.01
N ARG A 101 -4.78 0.27 -6.91
CA ARG A 101 -6.06 0.96 -6.74
C ARG A 101 -5.90 2.18 -5.86
N CYS A 102 -6.74 3.19 -6.09
CA CYS A 102 -6.91 4.27 -5.13
C CYS A 102 -7.79 3.79 -3.97
N ASN A 103 -7.44 4.18 -2.75
CA ASN A 103 -8.23 3.95 -1.55
C ASN A 103 -8.17 5.22 -0.69
N ASN A 104 -9.13 5.39 0.24
CA ASN A 104 -9.07 6.54 1.12
C ASN A 104 -7.80 6.46 1.98
N VAL A 105 -7.09 7.56 2.15
CA VAL A 105 -5.90 7.62 3.01
C VAL A 105 -6.27 8.42 4.24
N VAL A 106 -6.12 7.84 5.41
CA VAL A 106 -6.25 8.54 6.69
C VAL A 106 -4.86 8.80 7.22
N VAL A 107 -4.53 10.06 7.42
CA VAL A 107 -3.22 10.48 7.92
C VAL A 107 -3.41 11.07 9.32
N TRP A 108 -2.69 10.49 10.28
CA TRP A 108 -2.61 10.99 11.65
C TRP A 108 -1.42 11.95 11.78
N THR A 109 -1.65 13.15 12.29
CA THR A 109 -0.61 14.18 12.41
C THR A 109 0.31 13.94 13.61
N GLU A 110 -0.11 13.09 14.56
CA GLU A 110 0.64 12.72 15.75
C GLU A 110 0.82 11.20 15.80
N ALA A 111 2.00 10.73 16.22
CA ALA A 111 2.36 9.31 16.21
C ALA A 111 1.52 8.46 17.18
N ASP A 112 0.99 9.05 18.25
CA ASP A 112 0.17 8.39 19.27
C ASP A 112 -1.34 8.59 19.06
N ALA A 113 -1.75 9.31 18.02
CA ALA A 113 -3.17 9.61 17.77
C ALA A 113 -3.99 8.38 17.37
N ALA A 114 -3.34 7.33 16.85
CA ALA A 114 -4.01 6.09 16.47
C ALA A 114 -3.08 4.89 16.56
N HIS A 115 -3.69 3.72 16.72
CA HIS A 115 -2.98 2.45 16.64
C HIS A 115 -2.54 2.16 15.19
N PRO A 116 -1.30 1.67 14.94
CA PRO A 116 -0.76 1.49 13.58
C PRO A 116 -1.57 0.57 12.66
N TYR A 117 -2.34 -0.34 13.26
CA TYR A 117 -3.16 -1.32 12.54
C TYR A 117 -4.65 -0.99 12.57
N LEU A 118 -5.00 0.25 12.93
CA LEU A 118 -6.35 0.76 12.77
C LEU A 118 -6.75 0.64 11.30
N ARG A 119 -7.95 0.10 11.05
CA ARG A 119 -8.53 0.04 9.71
C ARG A 119 -9.67 1.05 9.63
N PRO A 120 -9.40 2.28 9.17
CA PRO A 120 -10.40 3.33 9.15
C PRO A 120 -11.51 3.03 8.13
N LEU A 121 -12.61 3.79 8.25
CA LEU A 121 -13.72 3.80 7.28
C LEU A 121 -14.21 2.39 6.92
N SER A 122 -14.43 1.53 7.91
CA SER A 122 -14.92 0.16 7.69
C SER A 122 -14.06 -0.66 6.70
N ARG A 123 -12.72 -0.55 6.80
CA ARG A 123 -11.72 -1.21 5.92
C ARG A 123 -11.58 -0.60 4.52
N SER A 124 -12.22 0.54 4.27
CA SER A 124 -12.09 1.28 3.01
C SER A 124 -11.10 2.44 3.12
N GLY A 125 -10.11 2.34 4.01
CA GLY A 125 -9.03 3.30 4.07
C GLY A 125 -7.72 2.73 4.59
N TRP A 126 -6.63 3.34 4.17
CA TRP A 126 -5.27 3.06 4.62
C TRP A 126 -4.86 4.06 5.70
N ALA A 127 -4.26 3.59 6.77
CA ALA A 127 -3.82 4.44 7.89
C ALA A 127 -2.32 4.74 7.79
N PHE A 128 -1.99 6.02 7.88
CA PHE A 128 -0.63 6.55 7.86
C PHE A 128 -0.44 7.59 8.95
N TYR A 129 0.81 7.93 9.20
CA TYR A 129 1.22 9.06 10.01
C TYR A 129 1.84 10.13 9.12
N ALA A 130 1.73 11.40 9.50
CA ALA A 130 2.39 12.48 8.77
C ALA A 130 3.90 12.25 8.65
N ASP A 131 4.51 11.62 9.68
CA ASP A 131 5.91 11.22 9.69
C ASP A 131 6.30 10.26 8.55
N ASP A 132 5.35 9.51 7.97
CA ASP A 132 5.61 8.59 6.86
C ASP A 132 6.04 9.31 5.58
N PHE A 133 5.72 10.60 5.46
CA PHE A 133 6.04 11.43 4.30
C PHE A 133 6.87 12.67 4.67
N GLU A 134 7.39 12.72 5.89
CA GLU A 134 8.35 13.73 6.33
C GLU A 134 9.77 13.28 5.91
N PRO A 135 10.47 14.00 5.01
CA PRO A 135 11.79 13.59 4.51
C PRO A 135 12.83 13.31 5.60
N ALA A 136 12.75 14.05 6.72
CA ALA A 136 13.65 13.85 7.85
C ALA A 136 13.38 12.55 8.65
N ARG A 137 12.20 11.93 8.50
CA ARG A 137 11.73 10.81 9.34
C ARG A 137 11.39 9.54 8.57
N SER A 138 11.21 9.64 7.26
CA SER A 138 10.89 8.52 6.39
C SER A 138 11.78 8.54 5.15
N SER A 139 11.52 7.61 4.24
CA SER A 139 12.14 7.52 2.93
C SER A 139 11.10 7.13 1.89
N ARG A 140 11.45 7.30 0.61
CA ARG A 140 10.52 7.04 -0.49
C ARG A 140 10.16 5.56 -0.56
N GLU A 141 11.14 4.68 -0.46
CA GLU A 141 10.94 3.23 -0.55
C GLU A 141 10.18 2.69 0.68
N LEU A 142 10.45 3.21 1.88
CA LEU A 142 9.67 2.85 3.07
C LEU A 142 8.20 3.27 2.89
N ALA A 143 7.95 4.53 2.53
CA ALA A 143 6.59 5.03 2.35
C ALA A 143 5.83 4.26 1.24
N ALA A 144 6.50 3.93 0.14
CA ALA A 144 5.94 3.10 -0.92
C ALA A 144 5.57 1.69 -0.42
N PHE A 145 6.45 1.04 0.34
CA PHE A 145 6.16 -0.25 0.97
C PHE A 145 4.97 -0.14 1.94
N LEU A 146 4.83 0.95 2.70
CA LEU A 146 3.72 1.16 3.63
C LEU A 146 2.36 1.20 2.91
N PHE A 147 2.27 1.75 1.70
CA PHE A 147 1.05 1.66 0.87
C PHE A 147 0.68 0.22 0.53
N VAL A 148 1.65 -0.57 0.08
CA VAL A 148 1.42 -2.00 -0.20
C VAL A 148 1.03 -2.76 1.07
N GLN A 149 1.67 -2.43 2.18
CA GLN A 149 1.42 -3.04 3.46
C GLN A 149 0.01 -2.73 3.99
N ALA A 150 -0.43 -1.48 3.90
CA ALA A 150 -1.76 -1.06 4.32
C ALA A 150 -2.85 -1.75 3.49
N GLU A 151 -2.65 -1.86 2.18
CA GLU A 151 -3.58 -2.55 1.28
C GLU A 151 -3.70 -4.03 1.61
N ARG A 152 -2.57 -4.72 1.78
CA ARG A 152 -2.56 -6.14 2.16
C ARG A 152 -3.16 -6.37 3.55
N LEU A 153 -2.88 -5.49 4.50
CA LEU A 153 -3.43 -5.56 5.85
C LEU A 153 -4.95 -5.40 5.83
N ASN A 154 -5.51 -4.52 4.99
CA ASN A 154 -6.95 -4.40 4.83
C ASN A 154 -7.59 -5.67 4.25
N ALA A 155 -6.93 -6.32 3.29
CA ALA A 155 -7.41 -7.56 2.69
C ALA A 155 -7.36 -8.75 3.66
N VAL A 156 -6.24 -8.91 4.38
CA VAL A 156 -5.97 -10.12 5.19
C VAL A 156 -6.41 -9.97 6.65
N GLY A 157 -6.36 -8.75 7.20
CA GLY A 157 -6.74 -8.46 8.59
C GLY A 157 -5.71 -8.86 9.65
N GLU A 158 -4.53 -9.33 9.24
CA GLU A 158 -3.48 -9.82 10.15
C GLU A 158 -2.10 -9.30 9.72
N VAL A 159 -1.36 -8.70 10.65
CA VAL A 159 -0.09 -8.00 10.38
C VAL A 159 1.02 -8.94 9.93
N GLY A 160 1.18 -10.08 10.62
CA GLY A 160 2.22 -11.06 10.28
C GLY A 160 2.00 -11.64 8.89
N ARG A 161 0.77 -12.08 8.60
CA ARG A 161 0.41 -12.63 7.30
C ARG A 161 0.50 -11.58 6.18
N SER A 162 0.13 -10.32 6.43
CA SER A 162 0.27 -9.28 5.41
C SER A 162 1.73 -8.95 5.10
N LEU A 163 2.61 -8.89 6.10
CA LEU A 163 4.04 -8.71 5.89
C LEU A 163 4.66 -9.85 5.09
N LEU A 164 4.39 -11.10 5.47
CA LEU A 164 4.91 -12.28 4.77
C LEU A 164 4.46 -12.30 3.30
N ALA A 165 3.19 -11.98 3.05
CA ALA A 165 2.65 -11.87 1.70
C ALA A 165 3.26 -10.73 0.87
N ASN A 166 3.84 -9.72 1.53
CA ASN A 166 4.47 -8.58 0.86
C ASN A 166 6.00 -8.69 0.78
N LEU A 167 6.64 -9.76 1.26
CA LEU A 167 8.11 -9.91 1.15
C LEU A 167 8.60 -9.87 -0.31
N SER A 168 7.77 -10.36 -1.25
CA SER A 168 8.04 -10.26 -2.68
C SER A 168 8.15 -8.82 -3.21
N TYR A 169 7.72 -7.82 -2.45
CA TYR A 169 7.90 -6.40 -2.81
C TYR A 169 9.38 -6.10 -3.10
N PHE A 170 10.28 -6.63 -2.27
CA PHE A 170 11.72 -6.39 -2.36
C PHE A 170 12.41 -7.08 -3.55
N LEU A 171 11.65 -7.78 -4.40
CA LEU A 171 12.11 -8.42 -5.63
C LEU A 171 11.67 -7.65 -6.90
N ALA A 172 10.96 -6.55 -6.72
CA ALA A 172 10.60 -5.67 -7.81
C ALA A 172 11.84 -4.97 -8.38
N GLU A 173 11.81 -4.67 -9.67
CA GLU A 173 12.97 -4.18 -10.41
C GLU A 173 13.43 -2.79 -9.95
N GLY A 174 14.64 -2.67 -9.40
CA GLY A 174 15.18 -1.38 -8.97
C GLY A 174 14.61 -0.89 -7.64
N VAL A 175 14.16 -1.79 -6.77
CA VAL A 175 13.91 -1.46 -5.35
C VAL A 175 15.18 -0.93 -4.71
N ASP A 176 15.07 0.20 -4.00
CA ASP A 176 16.20 0.77 -3.27
C ASP A 176 16.21 0.29 -1.82
N LEU A 177 16.91 -0.84 -1.58
CA LEU A 177 17.04 -1.42 -0.24
C LEU A 177 17.79 -0.48 0.73
N ALA A 178 18.69 0.37 0.23
CA ALA A 178 19.42 1.32 1.07
C ALA A 178 18.49 2.45 1.53
N ASP A 179 17.67 2.98 0.62
CA ASP A 179 16.64 3.98 0.96
C ASP A 179 15.61 3.42 1.94
N PHE A 180 15.14 2.18 1.74
CA PHE A 180 14.24 1.51 2.68
C PHE A 180 14.86 1.41 4.09
N ARG A 181 16.10 0.92 4.20
CA ARG A 181 16.82 0.79 5.48
C ARG A 181 16.97 2.14 6.16
N ALA A 182 17.35 3.16 5.40
CA ALA A 182 17.54 4.50 5.92
C ALA A 182 16.22 5.09 6.46
N GLY A 183 15.10 4.88 5.75
CA GLY A 183 13.78 5.27 6.23
C GLY A 183 13.36 4.51 7.49
N ALA A 184 13.52 3.18 7.51
CA ALA A 184 13.16 2.34 8.66
C ALA A 184 13.93 2.73 9.92
N ALA A 185 15.22 3.08 9.78
CA ALA A 185 16.04 3.55 10.88
C ALA A 185 15.53 4.89 11.47
N ARG A 186 15.09 5.83 10.62
CA ARG A 186 14.60 7.15 11.04
C ARG A 186 13.14 7.17 11.50
N SER A 187 12.35 6.16 11.11
CA SER A 187 10.92 6.11 11.37
C SER A 187 10.60 6.23 12.85
N ARG A 188 9.59 7.04 13.16
CA ARG A 188 9.05 7.25 14.51
C ARG A 188 7.66 6.66 14.70
N ARG A 189 7.18 5.88 13.74
CA ARG A 189 5.90 5.17 13.87
C ARG A 189 5.89 4.31 15.13
N PRO A 190 4.74 4.08 15.76
CA PRO A 190 4.67 3.19 16.93
C PRO A 190 5.12 1.76 16.62
N ASP A 191 4.97 1.31 15.37
CA ASP A 191 5.42 0.01 14.87
C ASP A 191 6.79 0.06 14.16
N ALA A 192 7.57 1.14 14.31
CA ALA A 192 8.91 1.25 13.71
C ALA A 192 9.85 0.06 14.03
N PRO A 193 9.85 -0.57 15.22
CA PRO A 193 10.67 -1.76 15.48
C PRO A 193 10.44 -2.90 14.47
N LEU A 194 9.21 -3.06 13.98
CA LEU A 194 8.86 -4.06 12.96
C LEU A 194 9.59 -3.81 11.64
N TYR A 195 9.58 -2.56 11.17
CA TYR A 195 10.22 -2.19 9.91
C TYR A 195 11.75 -2.17 10.01
N ARG A 196 12.30 -1.90 11.20
CA ARG A 196 13.75 -2.05 11.45
C ARG A 196 14.18 -3.51 11.41
N ALA A 197 13.42 -4.41 12.06
CA ALA A 197 13.67 -5.85 11.96
C ALA A 197 13.55 -6.34 10.51
N LEU A 198 12.56 -5.84 9.75
CA LEU A 198 12.44 -6.14 8.32
C LEU A 198 13.64 -5.61 7.52
N ALA A 199 14.14 -4.41 7.83
CA ALA A 199 15.29 -3.80 7.16
C ALA A 199 16.59 -4.59 7.38
N GLU A 200 16.79 -5.14 8.59
CA GLU A 200 17.88 -6.06 8.93
C GLU A 200 17.74 -7.40 8.18
N ALA A 201 16.50 -7.80 7.92
CA ALA A 201 16.14 -9.01 7.20
C ALA A 201 16.28 -8.93 5.66
N LEU A 202 16.52 -7.75 5.08
CA LEU A 202 16.50 -7.60 3.61
C LEU A 202 17.56 -8.42 2.86
N ASP A 203 18.66 -8.82 3.49
CA ASP A 203 19.72 -9.59 2.81
C ASP A 203 19.36 -11.07 2.58
N TRP A 204 18.41 -11.62 3.33
CA TRP A 204 17.95 -13.01 3.15
C TRP A 204 16.69 -13.12 2.28
N ILE A 205 15.89 -12.07 2.19
CA ILE A 205 14.62 -12.09 1.45
C ILE A 205 14.80 -12.48 -0.04
N PRO A 206 15.81 -11.97 -0.78
CA PRO A 206 16.09 -12.43 -2.15
C PRO A 206 16.50 -13.89 -2.26
N ARG A 207 16.97 -14.50 -1.15
CA ARG A 207 17.39 -15.91 -1.11
C ARG A 207 16.23 -16.86 -0.86
N LEU A 208 15.06 -16.36 -0.46
CA LEU A 208 13.85 -17.15 -0.36
C LEU A 208 13.40 -17.58 -1.77
N GLY A 209 12.92 -18.81 -1.90
CA GLY A 209 12.47 -19.34 -3.18
C GLY A 209 11.18 -18.68 -3.68
N HIS A 210 11.28 -17.57 -4.41
CA HIS A 210 10.13 -16.88 -5.00
C HIS A 210 9.86 -17.35 -6.44
N VAL A 211 9.38 -18.60 -6.59
CA VAL A 211 9.27 -19.29 -7.88
C VAL A 211 8.55 -18.47 -8.96
N ALA A 212 7.41 -17.85 -8.64
CA ALA A 212 6.63 -17.04 -9.58
C ALA A 212 7.26 -15.67 -9.93
N LEU A 213 8.28 -15.25 -9.18
CA LEU A 213 8.95 -13.96 -9.35
C LEU A 213 10.43 -14.12 -9.72
N ARG A 214 10.90 -15.33 -10.05
CA ARG A 214 12.23 -15.49 -10.65
C ARG A 214 12.29 -14.70 -11.96
N PRO A 215 13.44 -14.08 -12.29
CA PRO A 215 13.67 -13.63 -13.65
C PRO A 215 13.43 -14.82 -14.57
N LEU A 216 12.63 -14.65 -15.63
CA LEU A 216 12.57 -15.65 -16.69
C LEU A 216 13.99 -15.76 -17.25
N SER A 217 14.70 -16.83 -16.90
CA SER A 217 15.97 -17.14 -17.52
C SER A 217 15.74 -17.17 -19.03
N ALA A 218 16.51 -16.39 -19.79
CA ALA A 218 16.38 -16.39 -21.25
C ALA A 218 16.61 -17.81 -21.78
N GLY A 219 15.53 -18.53 -22.10
CA GLY A 219 15.57 -19.89 -22.62
C GLY A 219 14.78 -20.95 -21.83
N GLU A 220 14.21 -20.64 -20.66
CA GLU A 220 13.35 -21.60 -19.97
C GLU A 220 11.90 -21.49 -20.48
N PRO A 221 11.30 -22.60 -20.99
CA PRO A 221 9.90 -22.58 -21.37
C PRO A 221 9.06 -22.28 -20.12
N ALA A 222 8.15 -21.32 -20.24
CA ALA A 222 7.15 -21.06 -19.22
C ALA A 222 6.30 -22.34 -19.06
N GLU A 223 6.58 -23.15 -18.04
CA GLU A 223 5.68 -24.22 -17.70
C GLU A 223 4.32 -23.61 -17.33
N PRO A 224 3.20 -24.16 -17.84
CA PRO A 224 1.89 -23.70 -17.44
C PRO A 224 1.73 -24.00 -15.94
N LEU A 225 1.76 -22.94 -15.13
CA LEU A 225 1.49 -23.01 -13.70
C LEU A 225 0.15 -23.71 -13.50
N GLY A 226 0.21 -24.98 -13.08
CA GLY A 226 -0.95 -25.75 -12.69
C GLY A 226 -1.73 -25.03 -11.60
N ARG A 227 -3.06 -25.11 -11.67
CA ARG A 227 -3.95 -24.64 -10.61
C ARG A 227 -3.59 -25.39 -9.31
N HIS A 228 -2.89 -24.73 -8.40
CA HIS A 228 -2.69 -25.27 -7.06
C HIS A 228 -3.94 -25.03 -6.22
N ALA A 229 -4.67 -26.13 -5.98
CA ALA A 229 -5.53 -26.27 -4.83
C ALA A 229 -4.67 -26.26 -3.55
N GLU A 230 -5.13 -25.50 -2.56
CA GLU A 230 -4.88 -25.55 -1.11
C GLU A 230 -3.51 -25.98 -0.57
N SER A 231 -3.01 -25.19 0.40
CA SER A 231 -1.75 -25.29 1.17
C SER A 231 -0.50 -24.83 0.38
N GLY A 232 0.24 -23.79 0.76
CA GLY A 232 0.52 -23.25 2.09
C GLY A 232 1.98 -23.56 2.41
N LEU A 233 2.89 -22.64 2.04
CA LEU A 233 4.34 -22.58 2.31
C LEU A 233 5.14 -23.90 2.16
N LEU A 234 6.17 -23.88 1.31
CA LEU A 234 7.31 -24.79 1.44
C LEU A 234 8.56 -24.01 1.83
N VAL A 235 9.25 -24.59 2.82
CA VAL A 235 10.51 -24.18 3.46
C VAL A 235 11.65 -24.14 2.44
#